data_AF-A0A625X3X8-F1
#
_entry.id   AF-A0A625X3X8-F1
#
_cell.length_a   1.000
_cell.length_b   1.000
_cell.length_c   1.000
_cell.angle_alpha   90.00
_cell.angle_beta   90.00
_cell.angle_gamma   90.00
#
_symmetry.space_group_name_H-M   'P 1'
#
loop_
_entity.id
_entity.type
_entity.pdbx_description
1 polymer ?
#
loop_
_entity_poly.entity_id
_entity_poly.type
_entity_poly.pdbx_seq_one_letter_code
_entity_poly.pdbx_strand_id
1 'polypeptide(L)'
;MTVQNHQSTRSAFDDLGFRETVVRLVQQTKDLYLSDDIPWVIGYSGGKDSTAILQLVWQALSELALDNKAHKQVHVISTDTLVENPIVALWVTRSLKQMERAVDEQK
;
A
#
# COMPACT_ATOMS: atom_id res chain seq x y z
N MET A 1 38.34 12.93 25.06
CA MET A 1 37.73 11.77 24.38
C MET A 1 36.78 12.30 23.33
N THR A 2 37.18 12.25 22.06
CA THR A 2 36.38 12.72 20.92
C THR A 2 35.39 11.63 20.57
N VAL A 3 34.09 11.87 20.82
CA VAL A 3 33.03 10.95 20.39
C VAL A 3 32.93 11.07 18.87
N GLN A 4 33.10 9.93 18.21
CA GLN A 4 33.13 9.82 16.76
C GLN A 4 31.80 10.29 16.14
N ASN A 5 31.96 11.02 15.04
CA ASN A 5 30.94 11.59 14.17
C ASN A 5 29.93 10.51 13.76
N HIS A 6 28.65 10.71 14.07
CA HIS A 6 27.56 9.81 13.69
C HIS A 6 27.44 9.84 12.16
N GLN A 7 27.86 8.78 11.47
CA GLN A 7 27.59 8.63 10.04
C GLN A 7 26.06 8.62 9.87
N SER A 8 25.51 9.65 9.23
CA SER A 8 24.08 9.70 8.95
C SER A 8 23.72 8.49 8.09
N THR A 9 22.89 7.60 8.62
CA THR A 9 22.39 6.45 7.86
C THR A 9 21.64 6.95 6.64
N ARG A 10 22.11 6.62 5.44
CA ARG A 10 21.44 7.00 4.19
C ARG A 10 20.00 6.46 4.22
N SER A 11 19.04 7.35 4.04
CA SER A 11 17.62 7.05 3.97
C SER A 11 17.13 7.10 2.53
N ALA A 12 16.14 6.26 2.21
CA ALA A 12 15.41 6.33 0.93
C ALA A 12 14.69 7.68 0.74
N PHE A 13 14.58 8.48 1.80
CA PHE A 13 13.93 9.79 1.82
C PHE A 13 14.91 10.96 1.79
N ASP A 14 16.23 10.73 1.73
CA ASP A 14 17.22 11.82 1.80
C ASP A 14 17.13 12.78 0.61
N ASP A 15 16.86 12.25 -0.60
CA ASP A 15 16.88 13.05 -1.83
C ASP A 15 15.63 13.92 -2.01
N LEU A 16 14.45 13.37 -1.74
CA LEU A 16 13.16 14.02 -2.02
C LEU A 16 12.39 14.40 -0.76
N GLY A 17 12.72 13.84 0.40
CA GLY A 17 11.87 13.88 1.58
C GLY A 17 10.77 12.82 1.54
N PHE A 18 10.14 12.56 2.69
CA PHE A 18 9.14 11.49 2.84
C PHE A 18 7.90 11.71 1.97
N ARG A 19 7.32 12.91 2.02
CA ARG A 19 6.03 13.19 1.35
C ARG A 19 6.15 13.13 -0.16
N GLU A 20 7.17 13.78 -0.71
CA GLU A 20 7.44 13.85 -2.14
C GLU A 20 7.81 12.46 -2.68
N THR A 21 8.51 11.65 -1.89
CA THR A 21 8.76 10.23 -2.23
C THR A 21 7.45 9.45 -2.33
N VAL A 22 6.53 9.61 -1.39
CA VAL A 22 5.21 8.95 -1.44
C VAL A 22 4.41 9.41 -2.66
N VAL A 23 4.35 10.72 -2.93
CA VAL A 23 3.67 11.26 -4.13
C VAL A 23 4.25 10.66 -5.41
N ARG A 24 5.59 10.57 -5.50
CA ARG A 24 6.26 9.94 -6.63
C ARG A 24 5.90 8.46 -6.77
N LEU A 25 5.87 7.71 -5.67
CA LEU A 25 5.49 6.29 -5.68
C LEU A 25 4.03 6.08 -6.09
N VAL A 26 3.12 6.96 -5.66
CA VAL A 26 1.72 6.95 -6.10
C VAL A 26 1.65 7.18 -7.60
N GLN A 27 2.38 8.16 -8.14
CA GLN A 27 2.41 8.40 -9.59
C GLN A 27 2.98 7.21 -10.36
N GLN A 28 4.09 6.62 -9.91
CA GLN A 28 4.65 5.41 -10.52
C GLN A 28 3.66 4.24 -10.48
N THR A 29 2.89 4.11 -9.40
CA THR A 29 1.84 3.09 -9.28
C THR A 29 0.73 3.30 -10.29
N LYS A 30 0.31 4.55 -10.56
CA LYS A 30 -0.67 4.86 -11.61
C LYS A 30 -0.14 4.50 -13.00
N ASP A 31 1.11 4.87 -13.28
CA ASP A 31 1.73 4.61 -14.58
C ASP A 31 1.81 3.10 -14.84
N LEU A 32 2.18 2.31 -13.83
CA LEU A 32 2.17 0.85 -13.90
C LEU A 32 0.75 0.27 -14.01
N TYR A 33 -0.23 0.84 -13.32
CA TYR A 33 -1.62 0.39 -13.42
C TYR A 33 -2.17 0.58 -14.84
N LEU A 34 -1.80 1.66 -15.52
CA LEU A 34 -2.26 2.00 -16.87
C LEU A 34 -1.45 1.33 -18.00
N SER A 35 -0.37 0.61 -17.70
CA SER A 35 0.52 0.06 -18.74
C SER A 35 -0.07 -1.13 -19.50
N ASP A 36 -1.10 -1.77 -18.95
CA ASP A 36 -1.77 -2.94 -19.50
C ASP A 36 -3.18 -3.08 -18.89
N ASP A 37 -3.93 -4.11 -19.29
CA ASP A 37 -5.28 -4.40 -18.79
C ASP A 37 -5.34 -5.62 -17.82
N ILE A 38 -4.19 -6.12 -17.36
CA ILE A 38 -4.14 -7.33 -16.53
C ILE A 38 -4.65 -7.02 -15.11
N PRO A 39 -5.69 -7.72 -14.60
CA PRO A 39 -6.16 -7.53 -13.23
C PRO A 39 -5.06 -7.74 -12.20
N TRP A 40 -5.04 -6.91 -11.16
CA TRP A 40 -4.03 -7.03 -10.10
C TRP A 40 -4.54 -7.87 -8.93
N VAL A 41 -3.62 -8.59 -8.31
CA VAL A 41 -3.86 -9.30 -7.04
C VAL A 41 -2.83 -8.81 -6.03
N ILE A 42 -3.32 -8.28 -4.90
CA ILE A 42 -2.49 -7.84 -3.78
C ILE A 42 -2.63 -8.87 -2.66
N GLY A 43 -1.53 -9.55 -2.35
CA GLY A 43 -1.41 -10.35 -1.13
C GLY A 43 -1.30 -9.45 0.09
N TYR A 44 -2.26 -9.56 1.00
CA TYR A 44 -2.34 -8.78 2.24
C TYR A 44 -2.13 -9.68 3.45
N SER A 45 -1.14 -9.35 4.28
CA SER A 45 -0.82 -10.11 5.50
C SER A 45 -1.10 -9.34 6.79
N GLY A 46 -1.60 -8.10 6.71
CA GLY A 46 -1.70 -7.19 7.85
C GLY A 46 -0.37 -6.61 8.33
N GLY A 47 0.75 -6.96 7.69
CA GLY A 47 2.07 -6.41 7.99
C GLY A 47 2.29 -5.02 7.40
N LYS A 48 3.38 -4.36 7.82
CA LYS A 48 3.72 -3.00 7.37
C LYS A 48 3.92 -2.91 5.84
N ASP A 49 4.57 -3.90 5.25
CA ASP A 49 4.97 -3.84 3.83
C ASP A 49 3.74 -4.03 2.92
N SER A 50 2.92 -5.05 3.18
CA SER A 50 1.67 -5.26 2.45
C SER A 50 0.67 -4.13 2.67
N THR A 51 0.64 -3.55 3.87
CA THR A 51 -0.21 -2.39 4.16
C THR A 51 0.26 -1.16 3.39
N ALA A 52 1.57 -0.88 3.35
CA ALA A 52 2.11 0.24 2.59
C ALA A 52 1.84 0.11 1.08
N ILE A 53 2.04 -1.09 0.51
CA ILE A 53 1.72 -1.37 -0.90
C ILE A 53 0.23 -1.13 -1.15
N LEU A 54 -0.64 -1.70 -0.32
CA LEU A 54 -2.08 -1.53 -0.47
C LEU A 54 -2.49 -0.05 -0.41
N GLN A 55 -1.93 0.74 0.51
CA GLN A 55 -2.23 2.17 0.62
C GLN A 55 -1.78 2.96 -0.61
N LEU A 56 -0.59 2.66 -1.16
CA LEU A 56 -0.10 3.28 -2.40
C LEU A 56 -1.03 2.97 -3.59
N VAL A 57 -1.43 1.70 -3.73
CA VAL A 57 -2.36 1.29 -4.80
C VAL A 57 -3.72 1.94 -4.59
N TRP A 58 -4.26 1.93 -3.38
CA TRP A 58 -5.56 2.54 -3.08
C TRP A 58 -5.56 4.02 -3.44
N GLN A 59 -4.55 4.78 -3.01
CA GLN A 59 -4.44 6.20 -3.32
C GLN A 59 -4.32 6.44 -4.84
N ALA A 60 -3.49 5.66 -5.53
CA ALA A 60 -3.37 5.75 -6.98
C ALA A 60 -4.71 5.52 -7.69
N LEU A 61 -5.46 4.51 -7.29
CA LEU A 61 -6.77 4.19 -7.85
C LEU A 61 -7.83 5.25 -7.51
N SER A 62 -7.86 5.75 -6.28
CA SER A 62 -8.77 6.84 -5.89
C SER A 62 -8.53 8.10 -6.72
N GLU A 63 -7.27 8.45 -6.97
CA GLU A 63 -6.93 9.60 -7.83
C GLU A 63 -7.28 9.33 -9.31
N LEU A 64 -7.04 8.12 -9.83
CA LEU A 64 -7.44 7.74 -11.19
C LEU A 64 -8.96 7.64 -11.38
N ALA A 65 -9.71 7.31 -10.32
CA ALA A 65 -11.17 7.22 -10.36
C ALA A 65 -11.81 8.59 -10.62
N LEU A 66 -11.22 9.68 -10.09
CA LEU A 66 -11.67 11.05 -10.38
C LEU A 66 -11.64 11.37 -11.88
N ASP A 67 -10.70 10.76 -12.60
CA ASP A 67 -10.53 10.90 -14.05
C ASP A 67 -11.23 9.79 -14.85
N ASN A 68 -12.03 8.92 -14.22
CA ASN A 68 -12.64 7.73 -14.82
C ASN A 68 -11.62 6.74 -15.46
N LYS A 69 -10.40 6.69 -14.94
CA LYS A 69 -9.31 5.82 -15.45
C LYS A 69 -9.09 4.56 -14.61
N ALA A 70 -9.75 4.41 -13.46
CA ALA A 70 -9.65 3.22 -12.61
C ALA A 70 -10.59 2.08 -13.08
N HIS A 71 -10.31 1.48 -14.24
CA HIS A 71 -11.18 0.49 -14.89
C HIS A 71 -10.73 -0.97 -14.73
N LYS A 72 -9.44 -1.21 -14.52
CA LYS A 72 -8.85 -2.54 -14.25
C LYS A 72 -9.16 -2.98 -12.81
N GLN A 73 -9.60 -4.23 -12.65
CA GLN A 73 -9.90 -4.80 -11.34
C GLN A 73 -8.64 -5.02 -10.50
N VAL A 74 -8.75 -4.76 -9.20
CA VAL A 74 -7.72 -5.05 -8.21
C VAL A 74 -8.35 -5.87 -7.08
N HIS A 75 -7.82 -7.07 -6.87
CA HIS A 75 -8.25 -7.98 -5.82
C HIS A 75 -7.29 -7.91 -4.64
N VAL A 76 -7.82 -7.82 -3.43
CA VAL A 76 -7.03 -7.93 -2.19
C VAL A 76 -7.33 -9.28 -1.56
N ILE A 77 -6.31 -10.11 -1.42
CA ILE A 77 -6.44 -11.46 -0.87
C ILE A 77 -5.57 -11.62 0.37
N SER A 78 -6.05 -12.37 1.36
CA SER A 78 -5.25 -12.81 2.49
C SER A 78 -5.33 -14.33 2.58
N THR A 79 -4.23 -14.96 2.97
CA THR A 79 -4.20 -16.40 3.25
C THR A 79 -4.09 -16.60 4.75
N ASP A 80 -4.92 -17.50 5.29
CA ASP A 80 -4.82 -17.99 6.66
C ASP A 80 -4.10 -19.34 6.61
N THR A 81 -2.89 -19.39 7.16
CA THR A 81 -2.09 -20.62 7.19
C THR A 81 -2.42 -21.50 8.40
N LEU A 82 -3.37 -21.07 9.25
CA LEU A 82 -3.80 -21.72 10.50
C LEU A 82 -2.69 -21.88 11.54
N VAL A 83 -1.55 -21.22 11.35
CA VAL A 83 -0.40 -21.23 12.27
C VAL A 83 -0.07 -19.84 12.81
N GLU A 84 -0.79 -18.82 12.37
CA GLU A 84 -0.67 -17.45 12.83
C GLU A 84 -1.16 -17.31 14.28
N ASN A 85 -0.55 -16.36 15.00
CA ASN A 85 -1.04 -15.97 16.31
C ASN A 85 -2.50 -15.47 16.20
N PRO A 86 -3.44 -15.93 17.05
CA PRO A 86 -4.86 -15.54 17.00
C PRO A 86 -5.09 -14.02 16.98
N ILE A 87 -4.22 -13.25 17.65
CA ILE A 87 -4.29 -11.79 17.66
C ILE A 87 -3.97 -11.20 16.28
N VAL A 88 -3.00 -11.77 15.58
CA VAL A 88 -2.62 -11.36 14.22
C VAL A 88 -3.73 -11.71 13.24
N ALA A 89 -4.28 -12.93 13.31
CA ALA A 89 -5.40 -13.34 12.46
C ALA A 89 -6.64 -12.43 12.65
N LEU A 90 -6.95 -12.08 13.90
CA LEU A 90 -8.02 -11.13 14.21
C LEU A 90 -7.74 -9.73 13.66
N TRP A 91 -6.49 -9.27 13.73
CA TRP A 91 -6.08 -7.98 13.18
C TRP A 91 -6.25 -7.91 11.66
N VAL A 92 -5.80 -8.95 10.95
CA VAL A 92 -5.97 -9.07 9.49
C VAL A 92 -7.45 -9.05 9.14
N THR A 93 -8.27 -9.87 9.82
CA THR A 93 -9.72 -9.93 9.61
C THR A 93 -10.39 -8.58 9.82
N ARG A 94 -10.02 -7.85 10.89
CA ARG A 94 -10.56 -6.50 11.16
C ARG A 94 -10.15 -5.51 10.07
N SER A 95 -8.91 -5.59 9.60
CA SER A 95 -8.40 -4.71 8.56
C SER A 95 -9.14 -4.92 7.23
N LEU A 96 -9.39 -6.17 6.84
CA LEU A 96 -10.17 -6.48 5.64
C LEU A 96 -11.60 -5.94 5.73
N LYS A 97 -12.27 -6.13 6.88
CA LYS A 97 -13.61 -5.55 7.12
C LYS A 97 -13.62 -4.02 7.06
N GLN A 98 -12.55 -3.38 7.51
CA GLN A 98 -12.42 -1.93 7.42
C GLN A 98 -12.27 -1.47 5.97
N MET A 99 -11.51 -2.21 5.16
CA MET A 99 -11.39 -1.94 3.72
C MET A 99 -12.74 -2.08 3.02
N GLU A 100 -13.49 -3.16 3.29
CA GLU A 100 -14.83 -3.38 2.72
C GLU A 100 -15.76 -2.19 3.02
N ARG A 101 -15.79 -1.74 4.27
CA ARG A 101 -16.58 -0.55 4.66
C ARG A 101 -16.13 0.71 3.93
N ALA A 102 -14.83 0.94 3.82
CA ALA A 102 -14.30 2.11 3.13
C ALA A 102 -14.67 2.11 1.62
N VAL A 103 -14.74 0.94 0.98
CA VAL A 103 -15.27 0.84 -0.40
C VAL A 103 -16.72 1.27 -0.46
N ASP A 104 -17.55 0.81 0.47
CA ASP A 104 -18.98 1.16 0.49
C ASP A 104 -19.23 2.64 0.80
N GLU A 105 -18.40 3.26 1.62
CA GLU A 105 -18.47 4.71 1.92
C GLU A 105 -18.01 5.60 0.75
N GLN A 106 -17.22 5.07 -0.19
CA GLN A 106 -16.69 5.80 -1.35
C GLN A 106 -17.55 5.64 -2.62
N LYS A 107 -18.62 4.83 -2.57
CA LYS A 107 -19.62 4.72 -3.64
C LYS A 107 -20.58 5.91 -3.60
#